data_AF-A0A1E3BC54-F1
#
_entry.id   AF-A0A1E3BC54-F1
#
_cell.length_a   1.000
_cell.length_b   1.000
_cell.length_c   1.000
_cell.angle_alpha   90.00
_cell.angle_beta   90.00
_cell.angle_gamma   90.00
#
_symmetry.space_group_name_H-M   'P 1'
#
loop_
_entity.id
_entity.type
_entity.pdbx_description
1 polymer ?
#
loop_
_entity_poly.entity_id
_entity_poly.type
_entity_poly.pdbx_seq_one_letter_code
_entity_poly.pdbx_strand_id
1 'polypeptide(L)'
;MVLDRFSTAVQRIRRSSVLRRRSTRKYSTSQKESFWEAVPSNILIRILAQCELSDIYALNLVCRVLRRRIYQHEPAIAQEYLFRRLHQHYPAFLSPGENLTFIYNLFPPPPPHYPAADGSPEDNLPEYSFCYLTDLTRCWKTCIRLSFYLAESVVQHHLETDTTLRDVSEQEAIYSKAVCQLQDKLLQPIAYLIFFLESDATTTSSIESQQSILQQPPFTDTQVLIFTHHCMTLLCNCLRRLMAPDIQYPSTEPWLRLLLTTSTLERTLNFFAAAATSTICEDNEKKEKLTRLSDTTWTPRMEFIWQMRNDWEQILSATKESIYDPETKNEAIRVLSTAGVEDVWFEAARRELDRRGLIPHACEEGVPVLHEATTRPRCEFCE
;
A
#
# COMPACT_ATOMS: atom_id res chain seq x y z
N MET A 1 -12.83 45.63 9.12
CA MET A 1 -13.18 46.03 10.51
C MET A 1 -13.77 44.85 11.31
N VAL A 2 -13.07 43.70 11.34
CA VAL A 2 -13.49 42.46 12.06
C VAL A 2 -12.33 41.84 12.85
N LEU A 3 -11.08 42.26 12.59
CA LEU A 3 -9.89 41.72 13.25
C LEU A 3 -9.58 42.31 14.64
N ASP A 4 -10.21 43.42 15.04
CA ASP A 4 -9.92 44.07 16.33
C ASP A 4 -10.82 43.58 17.50
N ARG A 5 -11.83 42.76 17.20
CA ARG A 5 -12.73 42.17 18.21
C ARG A 5 -12.29 40.81 18.74
N PHE A 6 -11.37 40.13 18.06
CA PHE A 6 -10.85 38.82 18.50
C PHE A 6 -9.69 38.94 19.50
N SER A 7 -8.87 40.00 19.40
CA SER A 7 -7.73 40.21 20.31
C SER A 7 -8.16 40.53 21.75
N THR A 8 -9.26 41.27 21.92
CA THR A 8 -9.79 41.64 23.25
C THR A 8 -10.52 40.49 23.96
N ALA A 9 -11.08 39.53 23.22
CA ALA A 9 -11.70 38.32 23.79
C ALA A 9 -10.65 37.35 24.35
N VAL A 10 -9.52 37.18 23.66
CA VAL A 10 -8.43 36.28 24.09
C VAL A 10 -7.70 36.82 25.33
N GLN A 11 -7.56 38.15 25.48
CA GLN A 11 -6.95 38.73 26.68
C GLN A 11 -7.83 38.68 27.93
N ARG A 12 -9.17 38.71 27.80
CA ARG A 12 -10.09 38.54 28.96
C ARG A 12 -10.08 37.11 29.50
N ILE A 13 -9.97 36.11 28.65
CA ILE A 13 -9.89 34.70 29.05
C ILE A 13 -8.55 34.40 29.76
N ARG A 14 -7.47 35.07 29.34
CA ARG A 14 -6.16 34.91 29.99
C ARG A 14 -6.12 35.52 31.39
N ARG A 15 -6.81 36.63 31.65
CA ARG A 15 -6.88 37.25 33.00
C ARG A 15 -7.83 36.55 33.97
N SER A 16 -8.88 35.87 33.49
CA SER A 16 -9.74 35.05 34.37
C SER A 16 -9.11 33.71 34.77
N SER A 17 -8.15 33.21 33.99
CA SER A 17 -7.43 31.96 34.29
C SER A 17 -6.34 32.10 35.37
N VAL A 18 -5.92 33.32 35.72
CA VAL A 18 -4.85 33.56 36.71
C VAL A 18 -5.39 33.76 38.15
N LEU A 19 -6.71 33.91 38.33
CA LEU A 19 -7.34 34.11 39.65
C LEU A 19 -8.06 32.87 40.23
N ARG A 20 -7.91 31.69 39.62
CA ARG A 20 -8.32 30.42 40.26
C ARG A 20 -7.11 29.56 40.63
N ARG A 21 -6.23 30.12 41.46
CA ARG A 21 -5.34 29.34 42.32
C ARG A 21 -5.58 29.75 43.76
N ARG A 22 -5.80 28.72 44.60
CA ARG A 22 -6.02 28.70 46.07
C ARG A 22 -7.48 28.74 46.52
N SER A 23 -8.15 27.61 46.36
CA SER A 23 -8.94 27.07 47.47
C SER A 23 -8.17 25.87 48.03
N THR A 24 -7.53 26.08 49.18
CA THR A 24 -6.97 25.04 50.02
C THR A 24 -8.12 24.22 50.62
N ARG A 25 -8.60 23.23 49.88
CA ARG A 25 -9.39 22.14 50.46
C ARG A 25 -8.42 21.06 50.90
N LYS A 26 -8.14 21.01 52.20
CA LYS A 26 -7.53 19.84 52.85
C LYS A 26 -8.48 18.67 52.64
N TYR A 27 -8.22 17.87 51.60
CA TYR A 27 -8.80 16.55 51.43
C TYR A 27 -7.77 15.53 51.86
N SER A 28 -8.20 14.62 52.71
CA SER A 28 -7.43 13.53 53.28
C SER A 28 -6.71 12.72 52.21
N THR A 29 -5.48 12.37 52.52
CA THR A 29 -4.57 11.49 51.81
C THR A 29 -5.14 10.07 51.68
N SER A 30 -5.72 9.79 50.52
CA SER A 30 -5.62 8.52 49.82
C SER A 30 -5.85 8.83 48.34
N GLN A 31 -4.81 9.35 47.68
CA GLN A 31 -4.78 9.31 46.22
C GLN A 31 -4.71 7.84 45.85
N LYS A 32 -5.86 7.24 45.51
CA LYS A 32 -5.89 5.96 44.82
C LYS A 32 -5.05 6.16 43.57
N GLU A 33 -3.91 5.47 43.50
CA GLU A 33 -3.12 5.37 42.27
C GLU A 33 -4.07 5.11 41.12
N SER A 34 -3.87 5.79 40.00
CA SER A 34 -4.70 5.52 38.83
C SER A 34 -4.57 4.03 38.49
N PHE A 35 -5.65 3.38 38.06
CA PHE A 35 -5.60 1.97 37.68
C PHE A 35 -4.43 1.68 36.71
N TRP A 36 -4.16 2.62 35.80
CA TRP A 36 -3.06 2.58 34.85
C TRP A 36 -1.67 2.79 35.44
N GLU A 37 -1.52 3.31 36.66
CA GLU A 37 -0.25 3.28 37.41
C GLU A 37 -0.05 1.93 38.09
N ALA A 38 -1.13 1.35 38.64
CA ALA A 38 -1.08 0.09 39.39
C ALA A 38 -0.83 -1.16 38.52
N VAL A 39 -1.21 -1.13 37.23
CA VAL A 39 -1.05 -2.28 36.32
C VAL A 39 0.44 -2.57 36.08
N PRO A 40 0.95 -3.80 36.27
CA PRO A 40 2.34 -4.14 35.93
C PRO A 40 2.64 -3.96 34.43
N SER A 41 3.84 -3.50 34.07
CA SER A 41 4.19 -3.17 32.67
C SER A 41 4.05 -4.35 31.71
N ASN A 42 4.41 -5.57 32.14
CA ASN A 42 4.23 -6.79 31.36
C ASN A 42 2.76 -7.10 31.05
N ILE A 43 1.85 -6.79 31.98
CA ILE A 43 0.40 -6.95 31.77
C ILE A 43 -0.11 -5.87 30.83
N LEU A 44 0.32 -4.63 31.01
CA LEU A 44 -0.02 -3.54 30.10
C LEU A 44 0.41 -3.85 28.65
N ILE A 45 1.65 -4.32 28.45
CA ILE A 45 2.17 -4.73 27.14
C ILE A 45 1.28 -5.80 26.50
N ARG A 46 0.93 -6.86 27.25
CA ARG A 46 0.07 -7.94 26.76
C ARG A 46 -1.35 -7.47 26.43
N ILE A 47 -1.91 -6.55 27.21
CA ILE A 47 -3.24 -5.97 26.93
C ILE A 47 -3.17 -5.16 25.63
N LEU A 48 -2.20 -4.26 25.51
CA LEU A 48 -2.07 -3.39 24.34
C LEU A 48 -1.75 -4.18 23.07
N ALA A 49 -0.98 -5.26 23.16
CA ALA A 49 -0.68 -6.11 22.01
C ALA A 49 -1.89 -6.86 21.42
N GLN A 50 -3.00 -6.94 22.17
CA GLN A 50 -4.27 -7.52 21.70
C GLN A 50 -5.14 -6.51 20.94
N CYS A 51 -4.85 -5.22 21.08
CA CYS A 51 -5.58 -4.16 20.40
C CYS A 51 -5.14 -4.04 18.94
N GLU A 52 -5.97 -3.41 18.10
CA GLU A 52 -5.50 -2.89 16.82
C GLU A 52 -4.58 -1.67 17.04
N LEU A 53 -3.75 -1.33 16.05
CA LEU A 53 -2.89 -0.14 16.13
C LEU A 53 -3.73 1.14 16.29
N SER A 54 -4.86 1.23 15.59
CA SER A 54 -5.87 2.29 15.70
C SER A 54 -6.34 2.49 17.15
N ASP A 55 -6.64 1.41 17.85
CA ASP A 55 -7.07 1.44 19.24
C ASP A 55 -5.93 1.88 20.17
N ILE A 56 -4.69 1.45 19.94
CA ILE A 56 -3.53 1.90 20.70
C ILE A 56 -3.34 3.42 20.54
N TYR A 57 -3.51 3.95 19.31
CA TYR A 57 -3.50 5.40 19.08
C TYR A 57 -4.65 6.12 19.79
N ALA A 58 -5.85 5.54 19.84
CA ALA A 58 -6.96 6.11 20.60
C ALA A 58 -6.67 6.10 22.12
N LEU A 59 -6.07 5.02 22.64
CA LEU A 59 -5.68 4.89 24.05
C LEU A 59 -4.63 5.93 24.48
N ASN A 60 -3.73 6.32 23.57
CA ASN A 60 -2.78 7.42 23.79
C ASN A 60 -3.47 8.76 24.10
N LEU A 61 -4.72 8.93 23.68
CA LEU A 61 -5.50 10.16 23.88
C LEU A 61 -6.33 10.16 25.17
N VAL A 62 -6.44 9.01 25.86
CA VAL A 62 -7.32 8.85 27.03
C VAL A 62 -6.76 9.59 28.25
N CYS A 63 -5.49 9.38 28.61
CA CYS A 63 -4.88 10.06 29.75
C CYS A 63 -3.33 10.15 29.66
N ARG A 64 -2.74 11.09 30.41
CA ARG A 64 -1.28 11.34 30.40
C ARG A 64 -0.46 10.16 30.93
N VAL A 65 -0.98 9.46 31.94
CA VAL A 65 -0.31 8.29 32.54
C VAL A 65 -0.19 7.19 31.50
N LEU A 66 -1.30 6.82 30.87
CA LEU A 66 -1.34 5.77 29.86
C LEU A 66 -0.47 6.14 28.65
N ARG A 67 -0.60 7.37 28.14
CA ARG A 67 0.28 7.89 27.08
C ARG A 67 1.75 7.71 27.43
N ARG A 68 2.19 8.15 28.61
CA ARG A 68 3.59 8.02 29.05
C ARG A 68 4.03 6.56 29.06
N ARG A 69 3.20 5.66 29.59
CA ARG A 69 3.54 4.23 29.65
C ARG A 69 3.57 3.55 28.29
N ILE A 70 2.68 3.94 27.37
CA ILE A 70 2.68 3.46 25.99
C ILE A 70 3.99 3.86 25.30
N TYR A 71 4.38 5.14 25.35
CA TYR A 71 5.64 5.60 24.76
C TYR A 71 6.87 4.95 25.41
N GLN A 72 6.86 4.77 26.73
CA GLN A 72 7.99 4.13 27.44
C GLN A 72 8.17 2.65 27.10
N HIS A 73 7.10 1.96 26.70
CA HIS A 73 7.10 0.54 26.40
C HIS A 73 6.82 0.24 24.92
N GLU A 74 6.91 1.25 24.04
CA GLU A 74 6.57 1.12 22.62
C GLU A 74 7.28 -0.07 21.96
N PRO A 75 8.60 -0.26 22.08
CA PRO A 75 9.27 -1.40 21.45
C PRO A 75 8.77 -2.75 21.95
N ALA A 76 8.53 -2.88 23.26
CA ALA A 76 8.02 -4.11 23.84
C ALA A 76 6.56 -4.41 23.46
N ILE A 77 5.73 -3.36 23.33
CA ILE A 77 4.36 -3.48 22.82
C ILE A 77 4.39 -3.91 21.36
N ALA A 78 5.24 -3.27 20.54
CA ALA A 78 5.35 -3.56 19.13
C ALA A 78 5.87 -4.98 18.85
N GLN A 79 6.87 -5.43 19.61
CA GLN A 79 7.39 -6.79 19.52
C GLN A 79 6.33 -7.83 19.91
N GLU A 80 5.63 -7.65 21.04
CA GLU A 80 4.56 -8.56 21.48
C GLU A 80 3.38 -8.56 20.48
N TYR A 81 3.05 -7.40 19.89
CA TYR A 81 2.02 -7.26 18.86
C TYR A 81 2.34 -8.12 17.63
N LEU A 82 3.59 -8.10 17.15
CA LEU A 82 4.05 -8.94 16.04
C LEU A 82 4.09 -10.40 16.42
N PHE A 83 4.72 -10.72 17.56
CA PHE A 83 4.89 -12.11 18.00
C PHE A 83 3.55 -12.85 17.98
N ARG A 84 2.47 -12.20 18.44
CA ARG A 84 1.09 -12.74 18.40
C ARG A 84 0.60 -13.01 16.98
N ARG A 85 0.81 -12.07 16.05
CA ARG A 85 0.35 -12.18 14.65
C ARG A 85 1.23 -13.09 13.79
N LEU A 86 2.44 -13.40 14.25
CA LEU A 86 3.36 -14.37 13.64
C LEU A 86 3.12 -15.81 14.15
N HIS A 87 2.82 -15.98 15.44
CA HIS A 87 2.80 -17.30 16.12
C HIS A 87 1.41 -17.83 16.49
N GLN A 88 0.33 -17.12 16.16
CA GLN A 88 -1.02 -17.66 16.34
C GLN A 88 -1.30 -18.77 15.30
N HIS A 89 -0.87 -19.99 15.63
CA HIS A 89 -1.12 -21.24 14.89
C HIS A 89 -2.59 -21.73 14.93
N TYR A 90 -3.55 -20.88 15.31
CA TYR A 90 -4.97 -21.24 15.28
C TYR A 90 -5.64 -20.62 14.03
N PRO A 91 -5.87 -21.40 12.96
CA PRO A 91 -6.37 -20.89 11.69
C PRO A 91 -7.86 -20.52 11.69
N ALA A 92 -8.53 -20.49 12.86
CA ALA A 92 -9.98 -20.40 12.92
C ALA A 92 -10.54 -18.98 13.11
N PHE A 93 -9.73 -17.98 13.46
CA PHE A 93 -10.25 -16.66 13.85
C PHE A 93 -9.56 -15.44 13.23
N LEU A 94 -8.43 -15.61 12.56
CA LEU A 94 -7.76 -14.47 11.93
C LEU A 94 -8.21 -14.31 10.48
N SER A 95 -8.61 -13.10 10.12
CA SER A 95 -8.79 -12.72 8.73
C SER A 95 -7.45 -12.88 7.98
N PRO A 96 -7.42 -13.26 6.70
CA PRO A 96 -6.20 -13.36 5.90
C PRO A 96 -5.28 -12.11 5.99
N GLY A 97 -5.85 -10.94 6.31
CA GLY A 97 -5.12 -9.69 6.53
C GLY A 97 -4.43 -9.51 7.89
N GLU A 98 -4.61 -10.43 8.84
CA GLU A 98 -4.02 -10.33 10.18
C GLU A 98 -2.75 -11.18 10.36
N ASN A 99 -2.52 -12.15 9.48
CA ASN A 99 -1.27 -12.89 9.44
C ASN A 99 -0.20 -12.06 8.71
N LEU A 100 0.74 -11.52 9.48
CA LEU A 100 1.83 -10.69 8.96
C LEU A 100 3.10 -11.48 8.64
N THR A 101 3.09 -12.81 8.73
CA THR A 101 4.31 -13.64 8.62
C THR A 101 5.04 -13.43 7.31
N PHE A 102 4.30 -13.45 6.21
CA PHE A 102 4.89 -13.31 4.89
C PHE A 102 5.51 -11.91 4.70
N ILE A 103 4.74 -10.86 4.99
CA ILE A 103 5.22 -9.48 4.79
C ILE A 103 6.35 -9.11 5.75
N TYR A 104 6.34 -9.64 6.98
CA TYR A 104 7.41 -9.46 7.96
C TYR A 104 8.74 -10.02 7.46
N ASN A 105 8.72 -11.18 6.78
CA ASN A 105 9.93 -11.78 6.22
C ASN A 105 10.51 -10.95 5.06
N LEU A 106 9.66 -10.21 4.33
CA LEU A 106 10.10 -9.32 3.25
C LEU A 106 10.63 -7.98 3.78
N PHE A 107 10.00 -7.44 4.83
CA PHE A 107 10.34 -6.14 5.41
C PHE A 107 10.68 -6.32 6.89
N PRO A 108 11.86 -6.87 7.22
CA PRO A 108 12.28 -6.98 8.61
C PRO A 108 12.49 -5.59 9.23
N PRO A 109 12.34 -5.46 10.55
CA PRO A 109 12.61 -4.20 11.25
C PRO A 109 14.06 -3.75 11.01
N PRO A 110 14.31 -2.44 10.86
CA PRO A 110 15.64 -1.92 10.58
C PRO A 110 16.63 -2.24 11.71
N PRO A 111 17.92 -2.42 11.39
CA PRO A 111 18.97 -2.54 12.40
C PRO A 111 19.07 -1.24 13.23
N PRO A 112 19.51 -1.31 14.50
CA PRO A 112 19.55 -0.14 15.38
C PRO A 112 20.44 0.99 14.83
N HIS A 113 20.00 2.23 14.97
CA HIS A 113 20.57 3.39 14.27
C HIS A 113 21.87 3.97 14.85
N TYR A 114 22.53 3.34 15.83
CA TYR A 114 23.82 3.82 16.36
C TYR A 114 24.76 2.67 16.75
N PRO A 115 26.03 2.64 16.28
CA PRO A 115 27.06 1.89 16.99
C PRO A 115 27.26 2.55 18.36
N ALA A 116 27.23 1.75 19.42
CA ALA A 116 27.47 2.24 20.76
C ALA A 116 28.87 2.90 20.81
N ALA A 117 28.91 4.22 20.99
CA ALA A 117 30.17 4.96 21.10
C ALA A 117 31.01 4.54 22.32
N ASP A 118 30.37 3.91 23.30
CA ASP A 118 30.98 3.33 24.48
C ASP A 118 30.74 1.82 24.42
N GLY A 119 31.81 1.02 24.35
CA GLY A 119 31.83 -0.44 24.16
C GLY A 119 31.14 -1.30 25.24
N SER A 120 29.92 -0.92 25.62
CA SER A 120 28.94 -1.73 26.33
C SER A 120 28.38 -2.81 25.41
N PRO A 121 27.99 -3.97 25.94
CA PRO A 121 27.43 -5.04 25.13
C PRO A 121 26.16 -4.52 24.43
N GLU A 122 26.23 -4.43 23.10
CA GLU A 122 25.18 -3.99 22.21
C GLU A 122 23.88 -4.76 22.49
N ASP A 123 22.79 -4.05 22.79
CA ASP A 123 21.46 -4.57 22.46
C ASP A 123 21.32 -4.47 20.94
N ASN A 124 21.85 -5.46 20.22
CA ASN A 124 21.69 -5.70 18.79
C ASN A 124 20.24 -6.04 18.40
N LEU A 125 19.27 -5.49 19.12
CA LEU A 125 17.85 -5.79 18.97
C LEU A 125 17.25 -4.87 17.90
N PRO A 126 16.39 -5.41 17.02
CA PRO A 126 15.72 -4.60 16.01
C PRO A 126 14.88 -3.47 16.64
N GLU A 127 14.82 -2.32 15.98
CA GLU A 127 14.01 -1.19 16.42
C GLU A 127 12.52 -1.42 16.12
N TYR A 128 11.85 -2.21 16.96
CA TYR A 128 10.40 -2.34 16.92
C TYR A 128 9.74 -1.00 17.30
N SER A 129 8.90 -0.46 16.43
CA SER A 129 8.16 0.79 16.65
C SER A 129 6.73 0.71 16.12
N PHE A 130 5.83 1.56 16.60
CA PHE A 130 4.48 1.66 16.04
C PHE A 130 4.50 2.19 14.60
N CYS A 131 5.51 2.97 14.22
CA CYS A 131 5.69 3.42 12.83
C CYS A 131 5.90 2.21 11.93
N TYR A 132 6.91 1.38 12.24
CA TYR A 132 7.20 0.16 11.48
C TYR A 132 5.97 -0.76 11.37
N LEU A 133 5.22 -0.96 12.47
CA LEU A 133 4.01 -1.78 12.43
C LEU A 133 2.90 -1.19 11.57
N THR A 134 2.75 0.13 11.59
CA THR A 134 1.77 0.84 10.77
C THR A 134 2.12 0.68 9.29
N ASP A 135 3.38 0.86 8.93
CA ASP A 135 3.87 0.72 7.56
C ASP A 135 3.75 -0.73 7.07
N LEU A 136 4.14 -1.71 7.90
CA LEU A 136 4.01 -3.13 7.59
C LEU A 136 2.55 -3.55 7.39
N THR A 137 1.66 -3.12 8.28
CA THR A 137 0.21 -3.43 8.20
C THR A 137 -0.41 -2.74 6.99
N ARG A 138 -0.01 -1.49 6.70
CA ARG A 138 -0.45 -0.72 5.54
C ARG A 138 -0.03 -1.41 4.25
N CYS A 139 1.24 -1.79 4.12
CA CYS A 139 1.78 -2.53 2.98
C CYS A 139 1.01 -3.83 2.73
N TRP A 140 0.76 -4.62 3.78
CA TRP A 140 0.02 -5.89 3.64
C TRP A 140 -1.44 -5.68 3.21
N LYS A 141 -2.11 -4.68 3.78
CA LYS A 141 -3.47 -4.30 3.36
C LYS A 141 -3.49 -3.84 1.90
N THR A 142 -2.46 -3.13 1.44
CA THR A 142 -2.32 -2.75 0.04
C THR A 142 -2.18 -3.98 -0.85
N CYS A 143 -1.35 -4.96 -0.48
CA CYS A 143 -1.20 -6.22 -1.23
C CYS A 143 -2.52 -6.99 -1.37
N ILE A 144 -3.27 -7.14 -0.27
CA ILE A 144 -4.54 -7.86 -0.24
C ILE A 144 -5.59 -7.16 -1.11
N ARG A 145 -5.72 -5.85 -0.96
CA ARG A 145 -6.73 -5.10 -1.71
C ARG A 145 -6.38 -5.00 -3.19
N LEU A 146 -5.10 -4.79 -3.52
CA LEU A 146 -4.66 -4.70 -4.91
C LEU A 146 -4.78 -6.04 -5.62
N SER A 147 -4.42 -7.15 -4.96
CA SER A 147 -4.62 -8.50 -5.53
C SER A 147 -6.09 -8.79 -5.80
N PHE A 148 -6.98 -8.38 -4.88
CA PHE A 148 -8.43 -8.49 -5.07
C PHE A 148 -8.89 -7.70 -6.31
N TYR A 149 -8.63 -6.39 -6.37
CA TYR A 149 -9.11 -5.57 -7.49
C TYR A 149 -8.48 -5.96 -8.83
N LEU A 150 -7.21 -6.39 -8.82
CA LEU A 150 -6.55 -6.88 -10.02
C LEU A 150 -7.20 -8.17 -10.51
N ALA A 151 -7.45 -9.13 -9.61
CA ALA A 151 -8.15 -10.38 -9.93
C ALA A 151 -9.56 -10.11 -10.45
N GLU A 152 -10.31 -9.25 -9.76
CA GLU A 152 -11.66 -8.82 -10.15
C GLU A 152 -11.67 -8.22 -11.56
N SER A 153 -10.78 -7.27 -11.85
CA SER A 153 -10.67 -6.63 -13.16
C SER A 153 -10.33 -7.62 -14.28
N VAL A 154 -9.50 -8.62 -14.00
CA VAL A 154 -9.09 -9.64 -14.98
C VAL A 154 -10.24 -10.59 -15.28
N VAL A 155 -10.89 -11.10 -14.25
CA VAL A 155 -12.03 -12.02 -14.39
C VAL A 155 -13.19 -11.31 -15.09
N GLN A 156 -13.52 -10.08 -14.68
CA GLN A 156 -14.56 -9.27 -15.30
C GLN A 156 -14.29 -9.05 -16.79
N HIS A 157 -13.06 -8.67 -17.16
CA HIS A 157 -12.69 -8.48 -18.56
C HIS A 157 -12.81 -9.77 -19.39
N HIS A 158 -12.48 -10.92 -18.79
CA HIS A 158 -12.62 -12.21 -19.43
C HIS A 158 -14.10 -12.57 -19.68
N LEU A 159 -14.98 -12.28 -18.71
CA LEU A 159 -16.43 -12.45 -18.87
C LEU A 159 -17.03 -11.55 -19.96
N GLU A 160 -16.55 -10.33 -20.10
CA GLU A 160 -17.01 -9.39 -21.13
C GLU A 160 -16.58 -9.80 -22.54
N THR A 161 -15.51 -10.58 -22.66
CA THR A 161 -14.95 -11.01 -23.95
C THR A 161 -15.42 -12.40 -24.38
N ASP A 162 -15.84 -13.26 -23.45
CA ASP A 162 -16.40 -14.57 -23.77
C ASP A 162 -17.92 -14.50 -24.03
N THR A 163 -18.35 -14.93 -25.21
CA THR A 163 -19.73 -14.74 -25.73
C THR A 163 -20.68 -15.90 -25.39
N THR A 164 -20.23 -16.87 -24.59
CA THR A 164 -20.92 -18.16 -24.37
C THR A 164 -21.83 -18.21 -23.13
N LEU A 165 -22.40 -17.08 -22.70
CA LEU A 165 -23.15 -16.98 -21.44
C LEU A 165 -24.53 -17.66 -21.48
N ARG A 166 -24.73 -18.70 -20.67
CA ARG A 166 -26.04 -19.25 -20.27
C ARG A 166 -26.07 -19.44 -18.75
N ASP A 167 -27.02 -18.75 -18.11
CA ASP A 167 -27.45 -18.81 -16.70
C ASP A 167 -26.67 -17.98 -15.64
N VAL A 168 -27.41 -17.06 -14.99
CA VAL A 168 -26.89 -15.96 -14.15
C VAL A 168 -26.44 -16.39 -12.75
N SER A 169 -27.10 -17.38 -12.13
CA SER A 169 -26.82 -17.74 -10.72
C SER A 169 -25.58 -18.64 -10.57
N GLU A 170 -25.32 -19.54 -11.52
CA GLU A 170 -24.08 -20.33 -11.53
C GLU A 170 -22.88 -19.43 -11.86
N GLN A 171 -23.10 -18.41 -12.69
CA GLN A 171 -22.10 -17.43 -13.08
C GLN A 171 -21.55 -16.62 -11.89
N GLU A 172 -22.39 -16.18 -10.94
CA GLU A 172 -21.92 -15.43 -9.76
C GLU A 172 -21.03 -16.28 -8.84
N ALA A 173 -21.39 -17.55 -8.61
CA ALA A 173 -20.61 -18.46 -7.78
C ALA A 173 -19.26 -18.81 -8.45
N ILE A 174 -19.28 -19.04 -9.76
CA ILE A 174 -18.07 -19.31 -10.54
C ILE A 174 -17.17 -18.07 -10.58
N TYR A 175 -17.75 -16.87 -10.78
CA TYR A 175 -17.03 -15.60 -10.74
C TYR A 175 -16.32 -15.39 -9.41
N SER A 176 -17.04 -15.50 -8.29
CA SER A 176 -16.46 -15.32 -6.96
C SER A 176 -15.32 -16.32 -6.71
N LYS A 177 -15.50 -17.58 -7.12
CA LYS A 177 -14.46 -18.60 -7.02
C LYS A 177 -13.21 -18.26 -7.86
N ALA A 178 -13.40 -17.81 -9.10
CA ALA A 178 -12.30 -17.44 -9.99
C ALA A 178 -11.52 -16.23 -9.45
N VAL A 179 -12.22 -15.21 -8.93
CA VAL A 179 -11.59 -14.04 -8.30
C VAL A 179 -10.77 -14.47 -7.08
N CYS A 180 -11.31 -15.29 -6.18
CA CYS A 180 -10.57 -15.77 -5.02
C CYS A 180 -9.32 -16.57 -5.41
N GLN A 181 -9.44 -17.51 -6.36
CA GLN A 181 -8.30 -18.32 -6.80
C GLN A 181 -7.22 -17.48 -7.48
N LEU A 182 -7.59 -16.48 -8.27
CA LEU A 182 -6.64 -15.59 -8.91
C LEU A 182 -6.01 -14.63 -7.88
N GLN A 183 -6.79 -14.11 -6.93
CA GLN A 183 -6.29 -13.30 -5.83
C GLN A 183 -5.22 -14.06 -5.03
N ASP A 184 -5.48 -15.31 -4.66
CA ASP A 184 -4.54 -16.16 -3.91
C ASP A 184 -3.21 -16.33 -4.67
N LYS A 185 -3.26 -16.47 -6.01
CA LYS A 185 -2.07 -16.54 -6.86
C LYS A 185 -1.34 -15.20 -6.99
N LEU A 186 -2.05 -14.08 -6.98
CA LEU A 186 -1.48 -12.74 -7.17
C LEU A 186 -0.95 -12.09 -5.89
N LEU A 187 -1.39 -12.55 -4.71
CA LEU A 187 -1.08 -11.92 -3.42
C LEU A 187 0.43 -11.82 -3.15
N GLN A 188 1.16 -12.94 -3.28
CA GLN A 188 2.61 -12.95 -3.04
C GLN A 188 3.39 -12.19 -4.12
N PRO A 189 3.14 -12.38 -5.44
CA PRO A 189 3.75 -11.56 -6.49
C PRO A 189 3.58 -10.06 -6.30
N ILE A 190 2.41 -9.59 -5.86
CA ILE A 190 2.20 -8.16 -5.58
C ILE A 190 3.10 -7.68 -4.44
N ALA A 191 3.25 -8.46 -3.37
CA ALA A 191 4.14 -8.11 -2.28
C ALA A 191 5.62 -8.11 -2.71
N TYR A 192 6.03 -9.02 -3.60
CA TYR A 192 7.36 -8.98 -4.21
C TYR A 192 7.56 -7.74 -5.10
N LEU A 193 6.53 -7.30 -5.83
CA LEU A 193 6.59 -6.04 -6.59
C LEU A 193 6.79 -4.83 -5.68
N ILE A 194 6.06 -4.75 -4.55
CA ILE A 194 6.26 -3.67 -3.59
C ILE A 194 7.68 -3.72 -3.02
N PHE A 195 8.17 -4.91 -2.64
CA PHE A 195 9.55 -5.08 -2.15
C PHE A 195 10.58 -4.58 -3.15
N PHE A 196 10.43 -4.93 -4.43
CA PHE A 196 11.33 -4.43 -5.48
C PHE A 196 11.23 -2.90 -5.63
N LEU A 197 10.02 -2.34 -5.72
CA LEU A 197 9.82 -0.91 -5.94
C LEU A 197 10.34 -0.07 -4.77
N GLU A 198 10.17 -0.54 -3.54
CA GLU A 198 10.74 0.09 -2.36
C GLU A 198 12.27 0.00 -2.34
N SER A 199 12.82 -1.17 -2.68
CA SER A 199 14.26 -1.36 -2.77
C SER A 199 14.86 -0.44 -3.85
N ASP A 200 14.26 -0.36 -5.03
CA ASP A 200 14.73 0.48 -6.12
C ASP A 200 14.68 1.97 -5.75
N ALA A 201 13.60 2.41 -5.09
CA ALA A 201 13.45 3.78 -4.60
C ALA A 201 14.51 4.21 -3.59
N THR A 202 15.11 3.26 -2.86
CA THR A 202 16.25 3.55 -1.95
C THR A 202 17.61 3.58 -2.65
N THR A 203 17.69 3.08 -3.88
CA THR A 203 18.90 3.08 -4.70
C THR A 203 18.86 4.20 -5.74
N THR A 204 19.96 4.44 -6.45
CA THR A 204 20.06 5.51 -7.46
C THR A 204 19.31 5.22 -8.78
N SER A 205 18.26 4.37 -8.75
CA SER A 205 17.41 3.96 -9.88
C SER A 205 18.17 3.75 -11.20
N SER A 206 19.24 2.95 -11.17
CA SER A 206 19.97 2.54 -12.37
C SER A 206 19.62 1.09 -12.72
N ILE A 207 19.80 0.72 -14.00
CA ILE A 207 19.54 -0.66 -14.42
C ILE A 207 20.45 -1.63 -13.66
N GLU A 208 21.70 -1.25 -13.38
CA GLU A 208 22.62 -2.08 -12.60
C GLU A 208 22.15 -2.26 -11.15
N SER A 209 21.62 -1.21 -10.50
CA SER A 209 21.08 -1.33 -9.14
C SER A 209 19.83 -2.21 -9.12
N GLN A 210 18.94 -2.04 -10.08
CA GLN A 210 17.74 -2.88 -10.24
C GLN A 210 18.13 -4.35 -10.47
N GLN A 211 19.10 -4.64 -11.33
CA GLN A 211 19.60 -6.01 -11.52
C GLN A 211 20.22 -6.58 -10.25
N SER A 212 20.96 -5.77 -9.47
CA SER A 212 21.49 -6.20 -8.18
C SER A 212 20.38 -6.57 -7.20
N ILE A 213 19.25 -5.87 -7.19
CA ILE A 213 18.07 -6.22 -6.37
C ILE A 213 17.52 -7.59 -6.81
N LEU A 214 17.36 -7.80 -8.12
CA LEU A 214 16.85 -9.07 -8.66
C LEU A 214 17.79 -10.27 -8.44
N GLN A 215 19.06 -10.01 -8.10
CA GLN A 215 20.05 -11.04 -7.77
C GLN A 215 20.08 -11.40 -6.27
N GLN A 216 19.31 -10.69 -5.44
CA GLN A 216 19.19 -10.94 -4.01
C GLN A 216 17.86 -11.66 -3.69
N PRO A 217 17.76 -12.32 -2.52
CA PRO A 217 16.48 -12.85 -2.04
C PRO A 217 15.42 -11.73 -1.98
N PRO A 218 14.16 -12.00 -2.34
CA PRO A 218 13.58 -13.31 -2.66
C PRO A 218 13.73 -13.73 -4.14
N PHE A 219 14.27 -12.87 -5.00
CA PHE A 219 14.36 -13.09 -6.45
C PHE A 219 15.45 -14.06 -6.88
N THR A 220 16.25 -14.59 -5.95
CA THR A 220 17.16 -15.71 -6.23
C THR A 220 16.39 -16.97 -6.65
N ASP A 221 15.14 -17.13 -6.21
CA ASP A 221 14.23 -18.14 -6.73
C ASP A 221 13.71 -17.72 -8.11
N THR A 222 13.93 -18.59 -9.11
CA THR A 222 13.53 -18.35 -10.50
C THR A 222 12.02 -18.30 -10.67
N GLN A 223 11.27 -19.10 -9.90
CA GLN A 223 9.80 -19.07 -9.95
C GLN A 223 9.29 -17.74 -9.41
N VAL A 224 9.82 -17.27 -8.28
CA VAL A 224 9.47 -15.95 -7.72
C VAL A 224 9.71 -14.85 -8.74
N LEU A 225 10.86 -14.85 -9.42
CA LEU A 225 11.17 -13.87 -10.47
C LEU A 225 10.17 -13.92 -11.63
N ILE A 226 9.87 -15.11 -12.17
CA ILE A 226 8.94 -15.30 -13.29
C ILE A 226 7.51 -14.87 -12.91
N PHE A 227 7.00 -15.35 -11.77
CA PHE A 227 5.67 -15.00 -11.27
C PHE A 227 5.53 -13.49 -11.04
N THR A 228 6.57 -12.86 -10.46
CA THR A 228 6.58 -11.41 -10.24
C THR A 228 6.58 -10.66 -11.57
N HIS A 229 7.33 -11.15 -12.57
CA HIS A 229 7.36 -10.56 -13.91
C HIS A 229 6.00 -10.66 -14.63
N HIS A 230 5.32 -11.82 -14.55
CA HIS A 230 3.96 -11.96 -15.07
C HIS A 230 2.95 -11.08 -14.35
N CYS A 231 3.07 -10.96 -13.02
CA CYS A 231 2.21 -10.08 -12.23
C CYS A 231 2.39 -8.61 -12.63
N MET A 232 3.63 -8.14 -12.83
CA MET A 232 3.90 -6.77 -13.29
C MET A 232 3.29 -6.51 -14.67
N THR A 233 3.47 -7.48 -15.58
CA THR A 233 2.90 -7.43 -16.94
C THR A 233 1.38 -7.34 -16.89
N LEU A 234 0.75 -8.20 -16.08
CA LEU A 234 -0.70 -8.21 -15.88
C LEU A 234 -1.21 -6.89 -15.30
N LEU A 235 -0.54 -6.38 -14.26
CA LEU A 235 -0.85 -5.11 -13.62
C LEU A 235 -0.83 -3.96 -14.62
N CYS A 236 0.26 -3.78 -15.36
CA CYS A 236 0.39 -2.73 -16.37
C CYS A 236 -0.67 -2.87 -17.46
N ASN A 237 -0.96 -4.07 -17.94
CA ASN A 237 -1.99 -4.30 -18.95
C ASN A 237 -3.40 -3.97 -18.43
N CYS A 238 -3.72 -4.32 -17.19
CA CYS A 238 -4.98 -3.95 -16.55
C CYS A 238 -5.10 -2.43 -16.40
N LEU A 239 -4.04 -1.75 -15.94
CA LEU A 239 -4.01 -0.30 -15.82
C LEU A 239 -4.23 0.39 -17.18
N ARG A 240 -3.55 -0.06 -18.25
CA ARG A 240 -3.75 0.48 -19.60
C ARG A 240 -5.20 0.35 -20.05
N ARG A 241 -5.85 -0.80 -19.79
CA ARG A 241 -7.27 -1.00 -20.12
C ARG A 241 -8.18 -0.07 -19.32
N LEU A 242 -7.94 0.06 -18.01
CA LEU A 242 -8.74 0.92 -17.14
C LEU A 242 -8.56 2.42 -17.43
N MET A 243 -7.42 2.82 -17.99
CA MET A 243 -7.17 4.19 -18.45
C MET A 243 -7.85 4.52 -19.80
N ALA A 244 -8.21 3.51 -20.60
CA ALA A 244 -8.95 3.73 -21.84
C ALA A 244 -10.44 4.03 -21.55
N PRO A 245 -11.11 4.85 -22.38
CA PRO A 245 -10.58 5.61 -23.52
C PRO A 245 -9.95 6.97 -23.15
N ASP A 246 -9.97 7.36 -21.87
CA ASP A 246 -9.57 8.70 -21.39
C ASP A 246 -8.09 9.03 -21.68
N ILE A 247 -7.25 8.00 -21.73
CA ILE A 247 -5.85 8.08 -22.14
C ILE A 247 -5.61 7.06 -23.26
N GLN A 248 -5.08 7.52 -24.39
CA GLN A 248 -4.72 6.65 -25.50
C GLN A 248 -3.50 5.80 -25.16
N TYR A 249 -3.46 4.56 -25.66
CA TYR A 249 -2.41 3.57 -25.37
C TYR A 249 -0.97 4.12 -25.46
N PRO A 250 -0.55 4.85 -26.52
CA PRO A 250 0.83 5.34 -26.64
C PRO A 250 1.21 6.36 -25.54
N SER A 251 0.21 7.00 -24.94
CA SER A 251 0.40 8.02 -23.92
C SER A 251 0.33 7.46 -22.50
N THR A 252 0.16 6.13 -22.32
CA THR A 252 0.02 5.49 -21.00
C THR A 252 1.35 5.34 -20.25
N GLU A 253 2.47 5.28 -20.97
CA GLU A 253 3.80 4.99 -20.41
C GLU A 253 4.21 5.90 -19.24
N PRO A 254 4.12 7.25 -19.34
CA PRO A 254 4.51 8.12 -18.23
C PRO A 254 3.57 7.98 -17.02
N TRP A 255 2.28 7.67 -17.25
CA TRP A 255 1.31 7.47 -16.18
C TRP A 255 1.53 6.16 -15.42
N LEU A 256 1.87 5.08 -16.14
CA LEU A 256 2.23 3.82 -15.52
C LEU A 256 3.48 3.98 -14.67
N ARG A 257 4.51 4.63 -15.22
CA ARG A 257 5.73 4.95 -14.47
C ARG A 257 5.39 5.72 -13.20
N LEU A 258 4.59 6.78 -13.30
CA LEU A 258 4.17 7.60 -12.17
C LEU A 258 3.46 6.79 -11.08
N LEU A 259 2.51 5.92 -11.46
CA LEU A 259 1.77 5.07 -10.53
C LEU A 259 2.68 4.09 -9.79
N LEU A 260 3.65 3.51 -10.50
CA LEU A 260 4.58 2.54 -9.94
C LEU A 260 5.62 3.19 -9.03
N THR A 261 6.12 4.39 -9.36
CA THR A 261 7.27 4.99 -8.64
C THR A 261 6.90 5.95 -7.52
N THR A 262 5.70 6.53 -7.49
CA THR A 262 5.39 7.60 -6.51
C THR A 262 4.77 7.16 -5.20
N SER A 263 4.27 5.92 -5.09
CA SER A 263 3.44 5.56 -3.93
C SER A 263 3.39 4.06 -3.60
N THR A 264 4.43 3.29 -3.94
CA THR A 264 4.52 1.85 -3.56
C THR A 264 3.23 1.07 -3.83
N LEU A 265 2.65 1.29 -5.02
CA LEU A 265 1.38 0.73 -5.50
C LEU A 265 0.08 1.21 -4.79
N GLU A 266 0.14 2.15 -3.85
CA GLU A 266 -1.07 2.66 -3.21
C GLU A 266 -1.90 3.57 -4.11
N ARG A 267 -1.29 4.43 -4.93
CA ARG A 267 -2.05 5.13 -5.98
C ARG A 267 -2.63 4.16 -6.97
N THR A 268 -1.89 3.11 -7.31
CA THR A 268 -2.38 2.03 -8.17
C THR A 268 -3.64 1.42 -7.57
N LEU A 269 -3.63 1.06 -6.29
CA LEU A 269 -4.79 0.59 -5.55
C LEU A 269 -5.96 1.60 -5.57
N ASN A 270 -5.69 2.88 -5.30
CA ASN A 270 -6.72 3.91 -5.31
C ASN A 270 -7.37 4.07 -6.70
N PHE A 271 -6.60 3.93 -7.77
CA PHE A 271 -7.11 3.95 -9.14
C PHE A 271 -8.03 2.76 -9.41
N PHE A 272 -7.63 1.55 -9.02
CA PHE A 272 -8.48 0.36 -9.14
C PHE A 272 -9.78 0.52 -8.35
N ALA A 273 -9.73 1.02 -7.12
CA ALA A 273 -10.92 1.27 -6.31
C ALA A 273 -11.85 2.33 -6.94
N ALA A 274 -11.28 3.39 -7.51
CA ALA A 274 -12.02 4.42 -8.23
C ALA A 274 -12.70 3.85 -9.49
N ALA A 275 -12.01 3.00 -10.24
CA ALA A 275 -12.55 2.31 -11.41
C ALA A 275 -13.69 1.34 -11.06
N ALA A 276 -13.54 0.55 -9.99
CA ALA A 276 -14.60 -0.34 -9.50
C ALA A 276 -15.84 0.41 -9.00
N THR A 277 -15.68 1.62 -8.46
CA THR A 277 -16.82 2.45 -8.07
C THR A 277 -17.57 2.97 -9.30
N SER A 278 -16.84 3.34 -10.36
CA SER A 278 -17.44 3.79 -11.62
C SER A 278 -18.31 2.70 -12.28
N THR A 279 -17.85 1.44 -12.31
CA THR A 279 -18.63 0.33 -12.91
C THR A 279 -19.93 0.07 -12.15
N ILE A 280 -19.90 0.10 -10.82
CA ILE A 280 -21.10 -0.02 -9.98
C ILE A 280 -22.09 1.12 -10.26
N CYS A 281 -21.60 2.36 -10.39
CA CYS A 281 -22.43 3.50 -10.74
C CYS A 281 -23.05 3.33 -12.14
N GLU A 282 -22.28 2.89 -13.13
CA GLU A 282 -22.77 2.65 -14.49
C GLU A 282 -23.82 1.54 -14.56
N ASP A 283 -23.69 0.46 -13.81
CA ASP A 283 -24.69 -0.62 -13.80
C ASP A 283 -26.00 -0.24 -13.09
N ASN A 284 -25.90 0.58 -12.05
CA ASN A 284 -27.08 1.19 -11.42
C ASN A 284 -27.73 2.21 -12.35
N GLU A 285 -26.94 3.04 -13.03
CA GLU A 285 -27.43 3.95 -14.06
C GLU A 285 -28.05 3.21 -15.25
N LYS A 286 -27.52 2.07 -15.72
CA LYS A 286 -28.14 1.27 -16.79
C LYS A 286 -29.51 0.73 -16.39
N LYS A 287 -29.73 0.41 -15.10
CA LYS A 287 -31.05 0.06 -14.55
C LYS A 287 -32.00 1.27 -14.48
N GLU A 288 -31.47 2.49 -14.38
CA GLU A 288 -32.24 3.73 -14.22
C GLU A 288 -32.41 4.54 -15.54
N LYS A 289 -31.50 4.37 -16.51
CA LYS A 289 -31.42 5.03 -17.84
C LYS A 289 -32.45 4.53 -18.85
N LEU A 290 -33.37 3.65 -18.47
CA LEU A 290 -34.64 3.52 -19.20
C LEU A 290 -35.48 4.81 -19.14
N THR A 291 -35.05 5.81 -18.35
CA THR A 291 -35.86 7.02 -18.09
C THR A 291 -35.20 8.38 -18.23
N ARG A 292 -33.96 8.53 -18.72
CA ARG A 292 -33.38 9.88 -19.01
C ARG A 292 -32.11 9.85 -19.87
N LEU A 293 -32.10 10.67 -20.92
CA LEU A 293 -30.98 10.93 -21.83
C LEU A 293 -30.07 12.03 -21.27
N SER A 294 -28.77 11.74 -21.32
CA SER A 294 -27.59 12.61 -21.26
C SER A 294 -27.44 13.59 -20.07
N ASP A 295 -26.50 13.27 -19.19
CA ASP A 295 -25.47 14.22 -18.75
C ASP A 295 -24.14 13.44 -18.68
N THR A 296 -23.02 14.08 -19.00
CA THR A 296 -21.69 13.49 -18.86
C THR A 296 -21.40 13.26 -17.38
N THR A 297 -21.70 12.05 -16.88
CA THR A 297 -21.44 11.66 -15.50
C THR A 297 -19.92 11.66 -15.27
N TRP A 298 -19.42 12.66 -14.56
CA TRP A 298 -18.05 12.69 -14.07
C TRP A 298 -17.85 11.53 -13.07
N THR A 299 -17.06 10.54 -13.44
CA THR A 299 -16.91 9.33 -12.62
C THR A 299 -15.72 9.45 -11.64
N PRO A 300 -15.71 8.71 -10.51
CA PRO A 300 -14.55 8.67 -9.60
C PRO A 300 -13.24 8.32 -10.29
N ARG A 301 -13.28 7.43 -11.30
CA ARG A 301 -12.15 7.12 -12.18
C ARG A 301 -11.63 8.36 -12.93
N MET A 302 -12.52 9.18 -13.49
CA MET A 302 -12.15 10.42 -14.19
C MET A 302 -11.58 11.46 -13.23
N GLU A 303 -12.15 11.58 -12.03
CA GLU A 303 -11.61 12.43 -10.96
C GLU A 303 -10.17 12.03 -10.62
N PHE A 304 -9.90 10.74 -10.47
CA PHE A 304 -8.56 10.24 -10.20
C PHE A 304 -7.58 10.58 -11.32
N ILE A 305 -7.97 10.37 -12.59
CA ILE A 305 -7.13 10.72 -13.75
C ILE A 305 -6.84 12.23 -13.79
N TRP A 306 -7.82 13.05 -13.42
CA TRP A 306 -7.63 14.50 -13.35
C TRP A 306 -6.67 14.90 -12.22
N GLN A 307 -6.82 14.35 -11.02
CA GLN A 307 -5.90 14.57 -9.90
C GLN A 307 -4.47 14.12 -10.26
N MET A 308 -4.33 12.97 -10.93
CA MET A 308 -3.04 12.50 -11.44
C MET A 308 -2.35 13.51 -12.36
N ARG A 309 -3.10 14.18 -13.24
CA ARG A 309 -2.54 15.23 -14.11
C ARG A 309 -2.00 16.40 -13.28
N ASN A 310 -2.73 16.84 -12.27
CA ASN A 310 -2.27 17.91 -11.38
C ASN A 310 -1.01 17.50 -10.61
N ASP A 311 -0.93 16.25 -10.16
CA ASP A 311 0.26 15.74 -9.46
C ASP A 311 1.47 15.66 -10.39
N TRP A 312 1.26 15.28 -11.65
CA TRP A 312 2.32 15.31 -12.67
C TRP A 312 2.84 16.73 -12.91
N GLU A 313 1.96 17.70 -13.05
CA GLU A 313 2.33 19.11 -13.20
C GLU A 313 3.09 19.65 -11.99
N GLN A 314 2.70 19.23 -10.78
CA GLN A 314 3.41 19.56 -9.55
C GLN A 314 4.82 18.96 -9.53
N ILE A 315 4.99 17.69 -9.91
CA ILE A 315 6.31 17.04 -9.98
C ILE A 315 7.20 17.76 -10.98
N LEU A 316 6.68 18.10 -12.15
CA LEU A 316 7.41 18.87 -13.15
C LEU A 316 7.79 20.26 -12.62
N SER A 317 6.90 20.91 -11.88
CA SER A 317 7.16 22.23 -11.29
C SER A 317 8.21 22.16 -10.18
N ALA A 318 8.13 21.18 -9.28
CA ALA A 318 9.12 20.94 -8.23
C ALA A 318 10.50 20.63 -8.83
N THR A 319 10.55 19.81 -9.88
CA THR A 319 11.79 19.51 -10.62
C THR A 319 12.37 20.78 -11.25
N LYS A 320 11.52 21.65 -11.80
CA LYS A 320 11.93 22.95 -12.36
C LYS A 320 12.50 23.89 -11.30
N GLU A 321 12.04 23.83 -10.05
CA GLU A 321 12.49 24.68 -8.96
C GLU A 321 13.76 24.14 -8.28
N SER A 322 13.92 22.81 -8.21
CA SER A 322 15.04 22.16 -7.52
C SER A 322 16.36 22.23 -8.28
N ILE A 323 16.35 22.42 -9.60
CA ILE A 323 17.54 22.39 -10.44
C ILE A 323 17.83 23.79 -10.98
N TYR A 324 18.94 24.38 -10.54
CA TYR A 324 19.39 25.71 -10.95
C TYR A 324 20.02 25.70 -12.35
N ASP A 325 20.67 24.61 -12.74
CA ASP A 325 21.31 24.48 -14.05
C ASP A 325 20.26 24.18 -15.15
N PRO A 326 20.08 25.05 -16.16
CA PRO A 326 19.06 24.88 -17.18
C PRO A 326 19.26 23.64 -18.06
N GLU A 327 20.50 23.18 -18.29
CA GLU A 327 20.77 21.97 -19.09
C GLU A 327 20.36 20.71 -18.33
N THR A 328 20.81 20.56 -17.08
CA THR A 328 20.42 19.46 -16.18
C THR A 328 18.92 19.44 -15.93
N LYS A 329 18.29 20.61 -15.81
CA LYS A 329 16.84 20.75 -15.64
C LYS A 329 16.06 20.26 -16.85
N ASN A 330 16.47 20.66 -18.05
CA ASN A 330 15.83 20.22 -19.28
C ASN A 330 16.03 18.73 -19.51
N GLU A 331 17.20 18.19 -19.14
CA GLU A 331 17.45 16.76 -19.18
C GLU A 331 16.56 15.99 -18.20
N ALA A 332 16.45 16.42 -16.94
CA ALA A 332 15.59 15.77 -15.95
C ALA A 332 14.11 15.75 -16.37
N ILE A 333 13.61 16.87 -16.90
CA ILE A 333 12.25 16.97 -17.43
C ILE A 333 12.06 16.08 -18.66
N ARG A 334 13.06 16.02 -19.55
CA ARG A 334 13.05 15.15 -20.72
C ARG A 334 13.00 13.69 -20.28
N VAL A 335 13.88 13.26 -19.38
CA VAL A 335 13.91 11.90 -18.82
C VAL A 335 12.57 11.55 -18.17
N LEU A 336 12.00 12.42 -17.34
CA LEU A 336 10.66 12.18 -16.77
C LEU A 336 9.57 12.03 -17.86
N SER A 337 9.70 12.75 -18.97
CA SER A 337 8.72 12.75 -20.06
C SER A 337 8.94 11.63 -21.09
N THR A 338 10.14 11.08 -21.20
CA THR A 338 10.52 10.09 -22.23
C THR A 338 10.84 8.70 -21.66
N ALA A 339 11.11 8.58 -20.35
CA ALA A 339 11.37 7.29 -19.72
C ALA A 339 10.10 6.45 -19.71
N GLY A 340 10.20 5.26 -20.28
CA GLY A 340 9.09 4.31 -20.36
C GLY A 340 8.85 3.61 -19.03
N VAL A 341 7.79 2.80 -18.99
CA VAL A 341 7.58 1.82 -17.91
C VAL A 341 8.67 0.75 -17.93
N GLU A 342 9.34 0.57 -19.08
CA GLU A 342 10.43 -0.39 -19.29
C GLU A 342 11.57 -0.23 -18.28
N ASP A 343 11.93 1.02 -17.98
CA ASP A 343 13.04 1.35 -17.07
C ASP A 343 12.68 1.18 -15.58
N VAL A 344 11.45 0.77 -15.25
CA VAL A 344 11.03 0.55 -13.85
C VAL A 344 11.31 -0.89 -13.41
N TRP A 345 11.01 -1.87 -14.25
CA TRP A 345 11.12 -3.30 -13.90
C TRP A 345 11.53 -4.15 -15.10
N PHE A 346 10.90 -3.90 -16.25
CA PHE A 346 10.93 -4.82 -17.38
C PHE A 346 12.33 -5.00 -17.96
N GLU A 347 13.11 -3.93 -18.14
CA GLU A 347 14.47 -4.04 -18.70
C GLU A 347 15.41 -4.81 -17.76
N ALA A 348 15.39 -4.50 -16.46
CA ALA A 348 16.20 -5.20 -15.47
C ALA A 348 15.77 -6.67 -15.33
N ALA A 349 14.47 -6.95 -15.28
CA ALA A 349 13.93 -8.30 -15.21
C ALA A 349 14.26 -9.11 -16.46
N ARG A 350 14.13 -8.53 -17.65
CA ARG A 350 14.46 -9.18 -18.92
C ARG A 350 15.94 -9.58 -18.97
N ARG A 351 16.85 -8.67 -18.59
CA ARG A 351 18.29 -8.98 -18.52
C ARG A 351 18.59 -10.08 -17.51
N GLU A 352 17.92 -10.07 -16.37
CA GLU A 352 18.14 -11.11 -15.34
C GLU A 352 17.57 -12.47 -15.75
N LEU A 353 16.41 -12.51 -16.41
CA LEU A 353 15.82 -13.73 -16.98
C LEU A 353 16.72 -14.32 -18.08
N ASP A 354 17.20 -13.49 -19.01
CA ASP A 354 18.12 -13.88 -20.07
C ASP A 354 19.45 -14.40 -19.49
N ARG A 355 20.02 -13.69 -18.50
CA ARG A 355 21.24 -14.11 -17.79
C ARG A 355 21.11 -15.50 -17.16
N ARG A 356 19.91 -15.86 -16.71
CA ARG A 356 19.60 -17.18 -16.11
C ARG A 356 19.20 -18.24 -17.14
N GLY A 357 19.12 -17.90 -18.43
CA GLY A 357 18.67 -18.81 -19.48
C GLY A 357 17.20 -19.21 -19.34
N LEU A 358 16.36 -18.31 -18.80
CA LEU A 358 14.93 -18.55 -18.55
C LEU A 358 14.04 -18.08 -19.70
N ILE A 359 14.60 -17.63 -20.83
CA ILE A 359 13.84 -17.22 -22.00
C ILE A 359 14.05 -18.27 -23.11
N PRO A 360 13.00 -18.93 -23.60
CA PRO A 360 11.60 -18.85 -23.18
C PRO A 360 11.31 -19.62 -21.87
N HIS A 361 10.18 -19.35 -21.22
CA HIS A 361 9.72 -20.06 -20.02
C HIS A 361 8.25 -20.49 -20.10
N ALA A 362 7.87 -21.48 -19.29
CA ALA A 362 6.51 -21.96 -19.21
C ALA A 362 5.57 -20.92 -18.56
N CYS A 363 4.37 -20.79 -19.12
CA CYS A 363 3.28 -20.03 -18.50
C CYS A 363 2.72 -20.78 -17.28
N GLU A 364 2.16 -20.02 -16.35
CA GLU A 364 1.54 -20.53 -15.14
C GLU A 364 0.25 -21.30 -15.45
N GLU A 365 -0.14 -22.19 -14.53
CA GLU A 365 -1.40 -22.90 -14.63
C GLU A 365 -2.58 -21.90 -14.59
N GLY A 366 -3.43 -21.96 -15.62
CA GLY A 366 -4.57 -21.06 -15.74
C GLY A 366 -5.60 -21.25 -14.62
N VAL A 367 -6.23 -20.16 -14.20
CA VAL A 367 -7.38 -20.18 -13.30
C VAL A 367 -8.65 -20.35 -14.14
N PRO A 368 -9.48 -21.38 -13.89
CA PRO A 368 -10.73 -21.56 -14.61
C PRO A 368 -11.70 -20.43 -14.26
N VAL A 369 -12.20 -19.74 -15.30
CA VAL A 369 -13.15 -18.62 -15.14
C VAL A 369 -14.56 -19.03 -15.53
N LEU A 370 -14.80 -19.74 -16.64
CA LEU A 370 -16.10 -20.31 -17.05
C LEU A 370 -15.88 -21.34 -18.17
N HIS A 371 -16.69 -22.41 -18.23
CA HIS A 371 -16.77 -23.38 -19.35
C HIS A 371 -15.44 -23.67 -20.09
N GLU A 372 -14.40 -24.09 -19.36
CA GLU A 372 -13.05 -24.41 -19.86
C GLU A 372 -12.13 -23.21 -20.20
N ALA A 373 -12.65 -21.99 -20.22
CA ALA A 373 -11.86 -20.78 -20.38
C ALA A 373 -11.02 -20.51 -19.13
N THR A 374 -9.71 -20.31 -19.34
CA THR A 374 -8.74 -20.07 -18.27
C THR A 374 -8.07 -18.72 -18.42
N THR A 375 -7.96 -17.97 -17.31
CA THR A 375 -7.13 -16.77 -17.25
C THR A 375 -5.79 -17.11 -16.63
N ARG A 376 -4.70 -16.65 -17.25
CA ARG A 376 -3.34 -16.89 -16.77
C ARG A 376 -2.53 -15.60 -16.89
N PRO A 377 -1.79 -15.20 -15.84
CA PRO A 377 -0.72 -14.22 -16.00
C PRO A 377 0.31 -14.76 -17.01
N ARG A 378 0.67 -13.94 -18.00
CA ARG A 378 1.65 -14.29 -19.03
C ARG A 378 2.38 -13.05 -19.52
N CYS A 379 3.60 -13.23 -20.00
CA CYS A 379 4.35 -12.20 -20.72
C CYS A 379 4.67 -12.65 -22.16
N GLU A 380 5.39 -11.81 -22.89
CA GLU A 380 5.81 -12.06 -24.28
C GLU A 380 6.82 -13.19 -24.45
N PHE A 381 7.45 -13.64 -23.36
CA PHE A 381 8.45 -14.71 -23.34
C PHE A 381 7.88 -16.08 -22.96
N CYS A 382 6.57 -16.18 -22.70
CA CYS A 382 5.90 -17.45 -22.42
C CYS A 382 5.77 -18.32 -23.68
N GLU A 383 6.01 -19.63 -23.53
CA GLU A 383 5.72 -20.65 -24.57
C GLU A 383 4.23 -20.92 -24.80
#